data_AF-A0A2E0NI52-F1
#
_entry.id   AF-A0A2E0NI52-F1
#
_cell.length_a   1.000
_cell.length_b   1.000
_cell.length_c   1.000
_cell.angle_alpha   90.00
_cell.angle_beta   90.00
_cell.angle_gamma   90.00
#
_symmetry.space_group_name_H-M   'P 1'
#
loop_
_entity.id
_entity.type
_entity.pdbx_description
1 polymer ?
#
loop_
_entity_poly.entity_id
_entity_poly.type
_entity_poly.pdbx_seq_one_letter_code
_entity_poly.pdbx_strand_id
1 'polypeptide(L)'
;MAGITKVNPTATKVPHANIGKPVQLFTIDYINAINGSAGPLGAQKAVLDTIMNTATIIMAGPLGNSNTEQTFMTEGEDSVVVATLQAAIRALGTVDSVDLSGATVNAKTLVIAV
;
A
#
# COMPACT_ATOMS: atom_id res chain seq x y z
N MET A 1 46.48 -18.55 -19.34
CA MET A 1 45.01 -18.43 -19.27
C MET A 1 44.70 -17.45 -18.15
N ALA A 2 44.24 -16.23 -18.47
CA ALA A 2 43.92 -15.24 -17.44
C ALA A 2 42.74 -15.76 -16.61
N GLY A 3 42.92 -15.93 -15.30
CA GLY A 3 41.85 -16.36 -14.41
C GLY A 3 40.76 -15.28 -14.37
N ILE A 4 39.52 -15.65 -14.61
CA ILE A 4 38.38 -14.75 -14.47
C ILE A 4 38.19 -14.49 -12.97
N THR A 5 38.39 -13.26 -12.51
CA THR A 5 38.09 -12.87 -11.14
C THR A 5 36.59 -13.01 -10.91
N LYS A 6 36.19 -13.94 -10.04
CA LYS A 6 34.81 -14.08 -9.58
C LYS A 6 34.57 -13.04 -8.49
N VAL A 7 33.98 -11.90 -8.86
CA VAL A 7 33.47 -10.91 -7.91
C VAL A 7 32.07 -11.31 -7.49
N ASN A 8 31.91 -11.65 -6.21
CA ASN A 8 30.59 -11.88 -5.64
C ASN A 8 29.86 -10.53 -5.49
N PRO A 9 28.53 -10.48 -5.72
CA PRO A 9 27.75 -9.28 -5.46
C PRO A 9 27.87 -8.84 -4.00
N THR A 10 27.91 -7.53 -3.78
CA THR A 10 27.92 -6.95 -2.42
C THR A 10 26.63 -7.34 -1.69
N ALA A 11 26.76 -7.88 -0.47
CA ALA A 11 25.61 -8.26 0.34
C ALA A 11 24.78 -7.02 0.72
N THR A 12 23.45 -7.08 0.50
CA THR A 12 22.51 -6.07 0.97
C THR A 12 22.43 -6.12 2.49
N LYS A 13 22.60 -4.96 3.14
CA LYS A 13 22.67 -4.83 4.63
C LYS A 13 21.40 -4.27 5.27
N VAL A 14 20.38 -3.94 4.46
CA VAL A 14 19.14 -3.31 4.92
C VAL A 14 18.06 -4.38 5.09
N PRO A 15 17.25 -4.38 6.17
CA PRO A 15 16.08 -5.25 6.27
C PRO A 15 15.16 -5.07 5.06
N HIS A 16 14.90 -6.15 4.33
CA HIS A 16 14.18 -6.11 3.06
C HIS A 16 12.97 -7.04 3.08
N ALA A 17 11.77 -6.44 3.16
CA ALA A 17 10.53 -7.09 2.74
C ALA A 17 10.55 -7.18 1.21
N ASN A 18 10.59 -8.40 0.67
CA ASN A 18 10.67 -8.59 -0.77
C ASN A 18 10.01 -9.92 -1.18
N ILE A 19 9.55 -9.97 -2.42
CA ILE A 19 9.03 -11.19 -3.06
C ILE A 19 9.88 -11.60 -4.28
N GLY A 20 11.19 -11.32 -4.22
CA GLY A 20 12.08 -11.30 -5.38
C GLY A 20 12.20 -9.93 -6.08
N LYS A 21 11.43 -8.95 -5.60
CA LYS A 21 11.53 -7.51 -5.90
C LYS A 21 11.16 -6.69 -4.65
N PRO A 22 11.65 -5.45 -4.49
CA PRO A 22 11.28 -4.62 -3.34
C PRO A 22 9.77 -4.40 -3.32
N VAL A 23 9.20 -4.47 -2.11
CA VAL A 23 7.79 -4.18 -1.87
C VAL A 23 7.65 -3.10 -0.80
N GLN A 24 6.57 -2.34 -0.91
CA GLN A 24 6.19 -1.33 0.07
C GLN A 24 4.85 -1.71 0.69
N LEU A 25 4.71 -1.56 2.01
CA LEU A 25 3.47 -1.81 2.73
C LEU A 25 2.97 -0.52 3.40
N PHE A 26 1.65 -0.35 3.41
CA PHE A 26 1.00 0.75 4.12
C PHE A 26 -0.42 0.34 4.54
N THR A 27 -0.93 0.98 5.57
CA THR A 27 -2.32 0.86 6.01
C THR A 27 -3.04 2.16 5.68
N ILE A 28 -4.24 2.05 5.14
CA ILE A 28 -5.19 3.15 5.04
C ILE A 28 -6.22 2.98 6.16
N ASP A 29 -6.41 4.02 6.96
CA ASP A 29 -7.56 4.16 7.85
C ASP A 29 -8.55 5.13 7.20
N TYR A 30 -9.70 4.61 6.81
CA TYR A 30 -10.78 5.35 6.15
C TYR A 30 -11.58 6.21 7.12
N ILE A 31 -11.37 6.07 8.45
CA ILE A 31 -12.17 6.65 9.55
C ILE A 31 -13.62 6.11 9.61
N ASN A 32 -14.22 5.87 8.46
CA ASN A 32 -15.57 5.35 8.28
C ASN A 32 -15.53 3.90 7.78
N ALA A 33 -16.52 3.10 8.17
CA ALA A 33 -16.64 1.73 7.70
C ALA A 33 -17.02 1.70 6.20
N ILE A 34 -16.23 1.00 5.38
CA ILE A 34 -16.42 1.00 3.92
C ILE A 34 -16.93 -0.34 3.36
N ASN A 35 -17.22 -1.33 4.21
CA ASN A 35 -17.66 -2.67 3.81
C ASN A 35 -18.98 -2.68 3.03
N GLY A 36 -19.84 -1.68 3.23
CA GLY A 36 -21.08 -1.50 2.46
C GLY A 36 -20.87 -0.91 1.05
N SER A 37 -19.69 -0.35 0.78
CA SER A 37 -19.38 0.39 -0.45
C SER A 37 -18.39 -0.36 -1.34
N ALA A 38 -18.76 -1.60 -1.67
CA ALA A 38 -17.94 -2.55 -2.44
C ALA A 38 -18.30 -2.59 -3.95
N GLY A 39 -19.29 -1.80 -4.38
CA GLY A 39 -19.71 -1.76 -5.78
C GLY A 39 -18.67 -1.12 -6.72
N PRO A 40 -18.88 -1.19 -8.05
CA PRO A 40 -17.97 -0.59 -9.03
C PRO A 40 -17.82 0.94 -8.90
N LEU A 41 -18.78 1.61 -8.29
CA LEU A 41 -18.75 3.04 -7.96
C LEU A 41 -18.55 3.30 -6.46
N GLY A 42 -18.21 2.26 -5.70
CA GLY A 42 -18.05 2.33 -4.25
C GLY A 42 -16.69 2.89 -3.85
N ALA A 43 -16.60 3.28 -2.58
CA ALA A 43 -15.41 3.81 -1.94
C ALA A 43 -14.22 2.86 -2.05
N GLN A 44 -14.44 1.54 -1.95
CA GLN A 44 -13.37 0.55 -2.11
C GLN A 44 -12.72 0.63 -3.49
N LYS A 45 -13.54 0.73 -4.55
CA LYS A 45 -13.03 0.83 -5.93
C LYS A 45 -12.30 2.15 -6.16
N ALA A 46 -12.86 3.26 -5.68
CA ALA A 46 -12.24 4.58 -5.81
C ALA A 46 -10.86 4.63 -5.12
N VAL A 47 -10.73 4.04 -3.93
CA VAL A 47 -9.45 3.93 -3.23
C VAL A 47 -8.46 3.06 -4.01
N LEU A 48 -8.88 1.90 -4.50
CA LEU A 48 -8.02 1.02 -5.31
C LEU A 48 -7.49 1.75 -6.55
N ASP A 49 -8.34 2.48 -7.26
CA ASP A 49 -7.93 3.27 -8.43
C ASP A 49 -6.98 4.40 -8.05
N THR A 50 -7.21 5.04 -6.91
CA THR A 50 -6.32 6.08 -6.39
C THR A 50 -4.91 5.55 -6.09
N ILE A 51 -4.82 4.36 -5.50
CA ILE A 51 -3.53 3.69 -5.25
C ILE A 51 -2.87 3.30 -6.58
N MET A 52 -3.64 2.73 -7.51
CA MET A 52 -3.12 2.27 -8.82
C MET A 52 -2.60 3.40 -9.71
N ASN A 53 -2.99 4.65 -9.47
CA ASN A 53 -2.40 5.81 -10.14
C ASN A 53 -0.94 6.08 -9.72
N THR A 54 -0.54 5.62 -8.52
CA THR A 54 0.81 5.86 -7.99
C THR A 54 1.66 4.59 -7.93
N ALA A 55 1.06 3.42 -7.73
CA ALA A 55 1.78 2.18 -7.54
C ALA A 55 0.99 0.94 -7.98
N THR A 56 1.68 -0.12 -8.36
CA THR A 56 1.02 -1.41 -8.69
C THR A 56 0.74 -2.19 -7.41
N ILE A 57 -0.53 -2.49 -7.13
CA ILE A 57 -0.95 -3.31 -5.98
C ILE A 57 -0.62 -4.78 -6.28
N ILE A 58 0.07 -5.43 -5.34
CA ILE A 58 0.35 -6.87 -5.38
C ILE A 58 -0.64 -7.62 -4.49
N MET A 59 -1.00 -7.02 -3.35
CA MET A 59 -1.91 -7.62 -2.39
C MET A 59 -2.68 -6.53 -1.65
N ALA A 60 -3.98 -6.79 -1.44
CA ALA A 60 -4.83 -6.07 -0.51
C ALA A 60 -5.26 -7.04 0.60
N GLY A 61 -5.06 -6.65 1.86
CA GLY A 61 -5.54 -7.40 3.01
C GLY A 61 -7.06 -7.28 3.19
N PRO A 62 -7.66 -8.05 4.10
CA PRO A 62 -9.06 -7.87 4.46
C PRO A 62 -9.28 -6.52 5.17
N LEU A 63 -10.54 -6.09 5.23
CA LEU A 63 -10.95 -4.98 6.08
C LEU A 63 -10.80 -5.38 7.56
N GLY A 64 -10.08 -4.56 8.32
CA GLY A 64 -9.87 -4.69 9.76
C GLY A 64 -10.51 -3.54 10.53
N ASN A 65 -10.31 -3.52 11.86
CA ASN A 65 -10.77 -2.46 12.77
C ASN A 65 -12.24 -2.04 12.53
N SER A 66 -13.18 -2.99 12.67
CA SER A 66 -14.61 -2.73 12.39
C SER A 66 -14.91 -2.19 10.97
N ASN A 67 -14.09 -2.60 10.00
CA ASN A 67 -14.15 -2.24 8.58
C ASN A 67 -13.66 -0.83 8.20
N THR A 68 -12.89 -0.17 9.08
CA THR A 68 -12.31 1.16 8.80
C THR A 68 -10.88 1.10 8.28
N GLU A 69 -10.20 -0.04 8.36
CA GLU A 69 -8.79 -0.14 7.98
C GLU A 69 -8.52 -1.23 6.94
N GLN A 70 -7.59 -0.97 6.03
CA GLN A 70 -7.07 -1.97 5.10
C GLN A 70 -5.58 -1.79 4.86
N THR A 71 -4.83 -2.90 4.84
CA THR A 71 -3.40 -2.88 4.56
C THR A 71 -3.14 -3.33 3.13
N PHE A 72 -2.25 -2.62 2.43
CA PHE A 72 -1.88 -2.91 1.05
C PHE A 72 -0.38 -3.18 0.95
N MET A 73 -0.02 -3.95 -0.08
CA MET A 73 1.35 -4.16 -0.53
C MET A 73 1.44 -3.78 -2.00
N THR A 74 2.43 -2.95 -2.33
CA THR A 74 2.69 -2.48 -3.69
C THR A 74 4.09 -2.85 -4.16
N GLU A 75 4.27 -2.90 -5.49
CA GLU A 75 5.58 -3.07 -6.11
C GLU A 75 6.43 -1.81 -5.95
N GLY A 76 7.75 -2.00 -5.81
CA GLY A 76 8.73 -0.93 -5.78
C GLY A 76 9.08 -0.48 -4.36
N GLU A 77 10.18 0.25 -4.28
CA GLU A 77 10.55 1.06 -3.11
C GLU A 77 10.06 2.49 -3.40
N ASP A 78 9.44 3.14 -2.40
CA ASP A 78 8.95 4.53 -2.49
C ASP A 78 7.93 4.85 -3.60
N SER A 79 7.26 3.83 -4.17
CA SER A 79 6.20 4.06 -5.17
C SER A 79 4.96 4.73 -4.56
N VAL A 80 4.77 4.58 -3.25
CA VAL A 80 3.74 5.28 -2.49
C VAL A 80 4.37 6.32 -1.57
N VAL A 81 4.22 7.60 -1.91
CA VAL A 81 4.52 8.70 -0.99
C VAL A 81 3.30 8.91 -0.09
N VAL A 82 3.42 8.55 1.19
CA VAL A 82 2.31 8.53 2.16
C VAL A 82 1.51 9.83 2.17
N ALA A 83 2.16 10.98 2.24
CA ALA A 83 1.50 12.28 2.26
C ALA A 83 0.71 12.56 0.97
N THR A 84 1.27 12.18 -0.18
CA THR A 84 0.63 12.35 -1.50
C THR A 84 -0.57 11.43 -1.65
N LEU A 85 -0.43 10.15 -1.31
CA LEU A 85 -1.55 9.20 -1.38
C LEU A 85 -2.67 9.61 -0.42
N GLN A 86 -2.33 10.04 0.80
CA GLN A 86 -3.32 10.55 1.75
C GLN A 86 -4.07 11.76 1.19
N ALA A 87 -3.37 12.74 0.62
CA ALA A 87 -4.00 13.91 0.01
C ALA A 87 -4.94 13.50 -1.15
N ALA A 88 -4.52 12.55 -1.98
CA ALA A 88 -5.32 12.04 -3.10
C ALA A 88 -6.59 11.32 -2.63
N ILE A 89 -6.49 10.46 -1.60
CA ILE A 89 -7.66 9.77 -1.02
C ILE A 89 -8.63 10.78 -0.41
N ARG A 90 -8.13 11.76 0.34
CA ARG A 90 -8.98 12.80 0.93
C ARG A 90 -9.67 13.67 -0.13
N ALA A 91 -9.01 13.90 -1.26
CA ALA A 91 -9.58 14.65 -2.39
C ALA A 91 -10.75 13.92 -3.06
N LEU A 92 -10.93 12.61 -2.84
CA LEU A 92 -12.14 11.89 -3.27
C LEU A 92 -13.40 12.43 -2.56
N GLY A 93 -13.27 13.02 -1.38
CA GLY A 93 -14.39 13.54 -0.60
C GLY A 93 -15.37 12.43 -0.21
N THR A 94 -16.65 12.64 -0.47
CA THR A 94 -17.69 11.64 -0.23
C THR A 94 -17.92 10.77 -1.47
N VAL A 95 -17.69 9.46 -1.35
CA VAL A 95 -17.93 8.47 -2.40
C VAL A 95 -18.95 7.47 -1.89
N ASP A 96 -20.07 7.31 -2.62
CA ASP A 96 -21.11 6.33 -2.26
C ASP A 96 -21.58 6.45 -0.79
N SER A 97 -21.83 7.69 -0.36
CA SER A 97 -22.22 8.07 1.00
C SER A 97 -21.16 7.82 2.11
N VAL A 98 -19.94 7.44 1.74
CA VAL A 98 -18.79 7.31 2.65
C VAL A 98 -17.90 8.54 2.50
N ASP A 99 -17.69 9.28 3.59
CA ASP A 99 -16.73 10.40 3.62
C ASP A 99 -15.30 9.90 3.83
N LEU A 100 -14.39 10.22 2.90
CA LEU A 100 -12.96 9.87 2.95
C LEU A 100 -12.06 11.08 3.27
N SER A 101 -12.64 12.27 3.50
CA SER A 101 -11.88 13.51 3.73
C SER A 101 -11.00 13.47 4.99
N GLY A 102 -11.33 12.59 5.95
CA GLY A 102 -10.55 12.33 7.16
C GLY A 102 -9.50 11.23 7.04
N ALA A 103 -9.48 10.46 5.93
CA ALA A 103 -8.69 9.24 5.82
C ALA A 103 -7.20 9.47 6.10
N THR A 104 -6.53 8.50 6.72
CA THR A 104 -5.08 8.55 6.98
C THR A 104 -4.36 7.40 6.30
N VAL A 105 -3.12 7.64 5.90
CA VAL A 105 -2.24 6.62 5.32
C VAL A 105 -1.01 6.51 6.20
N ASN A 106 -0.65 5.30 6.60
CA ASN A 106 0.49 5.03 7.47
C ASN A 106 1.39 3.99 6.82
N ALA A 107 2.68 4.30 6.68
CA ALA A 107 3.68 3.32 6.22
C ALA A 107 3.77 2.16 7.23
N LYS A 108 4.06 0.96 6.72
CA LYS A 108 4.13 -0.25 7.54
C LYS A 108 5.35 -1.09 7.20
N THR A 109 5.99 -1.62 8.23
CA THR A 109 7.08 -2.59 8.09
C THR A 109 6.51 -4.00 8.22
N LEU A 110 6.83 -4.88 7.28
CA LEU A 110 6.51 -6.29 7.40
C LEU A 110 7.42 -6.94 8.46
N VAL A 111 6.82 -7.63 9.43
CA VAL A 111 7.53 -8.43 10.43
C VAL A 111 6.94 -9.84 10.40
N ILE A 112 7.79 -10.84 10.16
CA ILE A 112 7.43 -12.25 10.35
C ILE A 112 7.90 -12.60 11.76
N ALA A 113 6.98 -13.08 12.59
CA ALA A 113 7.27 -13.42 13.98
C ALA A 113 8.46 -14.39 14.06
N VAL A 114 9.37 -14.11 14.98
CA VAL A 114 10.54 -14.95 15.32
C VAL A 114 10.21 -15.95 16.41
#